data_AF-A0A956KJ35-F1
#
_entry.id   AF-A0A956KJ35-F1
#
_cell.length_a   1.000
_cell.length_b   1.000
_cell.length_c   1.000
_cell.angle_alpha   90.00
_cell.angle_beta   90.00
_cell.angle_gamma   90.00
#
_symmetry.space_group_name_H-M   'P 1'
#
loop_
_entity.id
_entity.type
_entity.pdbx_description
1 polymer ?
#
loop_
_entity_poly.entity_id
_entity_poly.type
_entity_poly.pdbx_seq_one_letter_code
_entity_poly.pdbx_strand_id
1 'polypeptide(L)'
;DGNDIDNDECSNSCSPASCGDGVINGTDECDDGNNTNNDGCTNACKLPFCGDGIVQQGEQCDDGNNANNDYCNNNCQVPPCNGYLFNPGNGIVGCWYTAAAVNMTCAQVCASHGGFNSSASKHSGNLVGKHFWPAKTSGGNWTTIECSSTDNNTNWGANGQTPVSSWQHSSCYVNCACNF
;
A
#
# COMPACT_ATOMS: atom_id res chain seq x y z
N ASP A 1 17.53 -30.35 -29.78
CA ASP A 1 17.06 -30.02 -31.17
C ASP A 1 18.07 -30.38 -32.26
N GLY A 2 19.37 -30.55 -31.93
CA GLY A 2 20.40 -30.87 -32.91
C GLY A 2 21.05 -29.63 -33.55
N ASN A 3 20.97 -28.47 -32.90
CA ASN A 3 21.74 -27.28 -33.25
C ASN A 3 22.62 -26.83 -32.05
N ASP A 4 23.40 -25.75 -32.22
CA ASP A 4 24.26 -25.17 -31.18
C ASP A 4 23.68 -23.85 -30.62
N ILE A 5 22.36 -23.66 -30.69
CA ILE A 5 21.66 -22.41 -30.35
C ILE A 5 21.04 -22.56 -28.96
N ASP A 6 21.62 -21.89 -27.96
CA ASP A 6 21.16 -22.03 -26.57
C ASP A 6 19.77 -21.40 -26.28
N ASN A 7 19.25 -20.52 -27.13
CA ASN A 7 18.03 -19.74 -26.86
C ASN A 7 16.74 -20.27 -27.50
N ASP A 8 16.71 -21.55 -27.90
CA ASP A 8 15.54 -22.19 -28.48
C ASP A 8 14.82 -23.12 -27.48
N GLU A 9 14.01 -24.08 -27.97
CA GLU A 9 13.22 -24.98 -27.09
C GLU A 9 14.09 -25.93 -26.24
N CYS A 10 15.38 -26.12 -26.56
CA CYS A 10 16.28 -26.98 -25.80
C CYS A 10 17.73 -26.49 -25.83
N SER A 11 18.25 -26.10 -24.66
CA SER A 11 19.64 -25.67 -24.49
C SER A 11 20.67 -26.68 -25.03
N ASN A 12 21.90 -26.21 -25.31
CA ASN A 12 23.04 -27.06 -25.70
C ASN A 12 23.47 -28.05 -24.61
N SER A 13 22.90 -27.90 -23.41
CA SER A 13 23.02 -28.86 -22.29
C SER A 13 21.97 -29.98 -22.36
N CYS A 14 21.21 -30.09 -23.44
CA CYS A 14 20.06 -31.00 -23.61
C CYS A 14 19.02 -30.86 -22.49
N SER A 15 18.85 -29.64 -21.97
CA SER A 15 17.84 -29.31 -20.97
C SER A 15 16.75 -28.43 -21.59
N PRO A 16 15.47 -28.60 -21.21
CA PRO A 16 14.40 -27.70 -21.66
C PRO A 16 14.74 -26.26 -21.31
N ALA A 17 14.39 -25.31 -22.18
CA ALA A 17 14.42 -23.89 -21.85
C ALA A 17 13.70 -23.64 -20.51
N SER A 18 14.36 -22.94 -19.59
CA SER A 18 13.82 -22.69 -18.27
C SER A 18 14.20 -21.30 -17.78
N CYS A 19 13.26 -20.63 -17.12
CA CYS A 19 13.58 -19.35 -16.51
C CYS A 19 14.55 -19.52 -15.33
N GLY A 20 15.60 -18.70 -15.30
CA GLY A 20 16.62 -18.69 -14.26
C GLY A 20 17.82 -19.60 -14.56
N ASP A 21 18.01 -20.03 -15.81
CA ASP A 21 19.17 -20.81 -16.24
C ASP A 21 20.32 -19.94 -16.79
N GLY A 22 20.11 -18.63 -16.84
CA GLY A 22 21.08 -17.63 -17.30
C GLY A 22 21.04 -17.43 -18.81
N VAL A 23 20.08 -18.02 -19.51
CA VAL A 23 19.92 -17.92 -20.95
C VAL A 23 18.56 -17.31 -21.27
N ILE A 24 18.56 -16.19 -22.01
CA ILE A 24 17.32 -15.59 -22.52
C ILE A 24 16.80 -16.48 -23.66
N ASN A 25 15.74 -17.24 -23.40
CA ASN A 25 15.07 -18.08 -24.38
C ASN A 25 13.99 -17.30 -25.14
N GLY A 26 13.45 -17.85 -26.22
CA GLY A 26 12.60 -17.11 -27.16
C GLY A 26 11.43 -16.27 -26.59
N THR A 27 10.82 -16.63 -25.46
CA THR A 27 9.73 -15.87 -24.82
C THR A 27 10.17 -14.99 -23.65
N ASP A 28 11.42 -15.09 -23.25
CA ASP A 28 11.99 -14.42 -22.10
C ASP A 28 12.32 -12.97 -22.45
N GLU A 29 11.97 -12.06 -21.56
CA GLU A 29 12.35 -10.64 -21.67
C GLU A 29 13.66 -10.36 -20.93
N CYS A 30 14.01 -11.23 -19.98
CA CYS A 30 15.24 -11.26 -19.20
C CYS A 30 15.48 -12.68 -18.68
N ASP A 31 16.72 -13.00 -18.30
CA ASP A 31 17.09 -14.16 -17.48
C ASP A 31 18.40 -13.80 -16.75
N ASP A 32 18.38 -13.78 -15.42
CA ASP A 32 19.51 -13.43 -14.57
C ASP A 32 20.19 -14.63 -13.90
N GLY A 33 19.82 -15.85 -14.32
CA GLY A 33 20.40 -17.10 -13.86
C GLY A 33 20.08 -17.46 -12.42
N ASN A 34 19.01 -16.91 -11.85
CA ASN A 34 18.63 -17.23 -10.48
C ASN A 34 17.09 -17.28 -10.28
N ASN A 35 16.64 -17.49 -9.03
CA ASN A 35 15.21 -17.63 -8.68
C ASN A 35 14.77 -16.55 -7.67
N THR A 36 15.45 -15.41 -7.68
CA THR A 36 15.10 -14.21 -6.94
C THR A 36 14.22 -13.37 -7.85
N ASN A 37 13.17 -12.78 -7.28
CA ASN A 37 12.10 -12.16 -8.07
C ASN A 37 12.21 -10.63 -8.09
N ASN A 38 13.11 -10.05 -7.28
CA ASN A 38 13.17 -8.63 -6.96
C ASN A 38 14.54 -7.98 -7.25
N ASP A 39 15.28 -8.57 -8.19
CA ASP A 39 16.63 -8.19 -8.62
C ASP A 39 16.68 -7.78 -10.11
N GLY A 40 15.55 -7.37 -10.68
CA GLY A 40 15.48 -6.82 -12.03
C GLY A 40 15.10 -7.81 -13.12
N CYS A 41 14.97 -9.10 -12.79
CA CYS A 41 14.28 -10.08 -13.60
C CYS A 41 13.33 -10.90 -12.72
N THR A 42 12.10 -11.10 -13.16
CA THR A 42 11.17 -11.94 -12.39
C THR A 42 11.43 -13.42 -12.66
N ASN A 43 11.00 -14.31 -11.76
CA ASN A 43 11.03 -15.76 -11.93
C ASN A 43 10.12 -16.27 -13.07
N ALA A 44 9.39 -15.37 -13.72
CA ALA A 44 8.64 -15.62 -14.96
C ALA A 44 9.41 -15.17 -16.21
N CYS A 45 10.66 -14.74 -16.06
CA CYS A 45 11.52 -14.21 -17.11
C CYS A 45 10.89 -13.02 -17.83
N LYS A 46 10.23 -12.19 -17.02
CA LYS A 46 9.63 -10.92 -17.42
C LYS A 46 10.36 -9.77 -16.77
N LEU A 47 10.51 -8.68 -17.52
CA LEU A 47 11.01 -7.45 -16.96
C LEU A 47 9.98 -6.97 -15.93
N PRO A 48 10.43 -6.62 -14.72
CA PRO A 48 9.49 -6.20 -13.70
C PRO A 48 8.89 -4.84 -14.06
N PHE A 49 7.68 -4.61 -13.57
CA PHE A 49 6.98 -3.35 -13.78
C PHE A 49 6.07 -3.05 -12.59
N CYS A 50 5.84 -1.77 -12.36
CA CYS A 50 4.95 -1.34 -11.30
C CYS A 50 3.52 -1.84 -11.51
N GLY A 51 3.01 -2.60 -10.54
CA GLY A 51 1.71 -3.26 -10.56
C GLY A 51 1.78 -4.76 -10.87
N ASP A 52 2.96 -5.38 -10.85
CA ASP A 52 3.15 -6.82 -11.05
C ASP A 52 3.03 -7.64 -9.74
N GLY A 53 2.92 -6.95 -8.60
CA GLY A 53 2.78 -7.51 -7.27
C GLY A 53 4.11 -7.82 -6.58
N ILE A 54 5.24 -7.44 -7.18
CA ILE A 54 6.58 -7.77 -6.72
C ILE A 54 7.39 -6.49 -6.53
N VAL A 55 7.58 -6.08 -5.27
CA VAL A 55 8.38 -4.90 -4.96
C VAL A 55 9.84 -5.08 -5.37
N GLN A 56 10.26 -4.34 -6.39
CA GLN A 56 11.63 -4.31 -6.91
C GLN A 56 12.54 -3.35 -6.16
N GLN A 57 13.84 -3.46 -6.42
CA GLN A 57 14.80 -2.45 -5.99
C GLN A 57 14.46 -1.07 -6.61
N GLY A 58 14.14 -0.10 -5.77
CA GLY A 58 13.80 1.27 -6.17
C GLY A 58 12.31 1.59 -6.07
N GLU A 59 11.47 0.57 -5.93
CA GLU A 59 10.05 0.73 -5.63
C GLU A 59 9.84 0.91 -4.13
N GLN A 60 8.88 1.76 -3.76
CA GLN A 60 8.47 1.93 -2.36
C GLN A 60 7.35 0.96 -1.97
N CYS A 61 6.60 0.49 -2.96
CA CYS A 61 5.46 -0.41 -2.86
C CYS A 61 5.21 -1.04 -4.23
N ASP A 62 4.42 -2.11 -4.25
CA ASP A 62 3.75 -2.67 -5.42
C ASP A 62 2.54 -3.46 -4.87
N ASP A 63 1.34 -3.16 -5.32
CA ASP A 63 0.12 -3.81 -4.85
C ASP A 63 -0.58 -4.66 -5.92
N GLY A 64 0.13 -4.96 -7.01
CA GLY A 64 -0.30 -5.90 -8.05
C GLY A 64 -1.46 -5.38 -8.89
N ASN A 65 -1.68 -4.06 -8.92
CA ASN A 65 -2.78 -3.47 -9.66
C ASN A 65 -2.38 -2.12 -10.31
N ASN A 66 -3.27 -1.56 -11.14
CA ASN A 66 -3.03 -0.34 -11.92
C ASN A 66 -3.91 0.84 -11.45
N ALA A 67 -4.41 0.79 -10.22
CA ALA A 67 -5.24 1.82 -9.62
C ALA A 67 -4.34 2.85 -8.95
N ASN A 68 -4.23 4.02 -9.56
CA ASN A 68 -3.34 5.07 -9.08
C ASN A 68 -3.77 5.73 -7.74
N ASN A 69 -4.88 5.29 -7.17
CA ASN A 69 -5.64 6.00 -6.15
C ASN A 69 -5.83 5.14 -4.88
N ASP A 70 -4.82 4.33 -4.57
CA ASP A 70 -4.76 3.43 -3.43
C ASP A 70 -3.42 3.56 -2.66
N TYR A 71 -2.93 2.45 -2.09
CA TYR A 71 -1.69 2.43 -1.31
C TYR A 71 -0.46 2.64 -2.19
N CYS A 72 -0.52 2.17 -3.43
CA CYS A 72 0.62 2.19 -4.32
C CYS A 72 0.22 2.78 -5.67
N ASN A 73 0.72 3.98 -5.96
CA ASN A 73 0.41 4.58 -7.25
C ASN A 73 1.10 3.83 -8.39
N ASN A 74 0.71 4.11 -9.64
CA ASN A 74 1.24 3.43 -10.83
C ASN A 74 2.71 3.80 -11.14
N ASN A 75 3.35 4.56 -10.26
CA ASN A 75 4.78 4.88 -10.27
C ASN A 75 5.53 4.18 -9.11
N CYS A 76 4.87 3.26 -8.41
CA CYS A 76 5.38 2.49 -7.28
C CYS A 76 5.95 3.36 -6.17
N GLN A 77 5.29 4.50 -5.98
CA GLN A 77 5.52 5.39 -4.88
C GLN A 77 4.35 5.31 -3.93
N VAL A 78 4.67 5.28 -2.64
CA VAL A 78 3.69 5.42 -1.58
C VAL A 78 3.26 6.91 -1.59
N PRO A 79 1.96 7.23 -1.74
CA PRO A 79 1.48 8.60 -1.58
C PRO A 79 1.99 9.30 -0.31
N PRO A 80 2.12 10.65 -0.32
CA PRO A 80 2.60 11.41 0.84
C PRO A 80 1.49 11.54 1.90
N CYS A 81 1.25 10.46 2.63
CA CYS A 81 0.18 10.34 3.62
C CYS A 81 0.75 9.91 4.97
N ASN A 82 0.11 10.28 6.09
CA ASN A 82 0.53 9.82 7.42
C ASN A 82 0.29 8.31 7.58
N GLY A 83 -0.66 7.78 6.83
CA GLY A 83 -0.77 6.36 6.55
C GLY A 83 -1.99 6.04 5.68
N TYR A 84 -2.33 4.75 5.65
CA TYR A 84 -3.36 4.21 4.77
C TYR A 84 -4.47 3.50 5.53
N LEU A 85 -5.69 3.72 5.06
CA LEU A 85 -6.86 2.96 5.42
C LEU A 85 -7.05 1.85 4.39
N PHE A 86 -6.93 0.58 4.81
CA PHE A 86 -7.39 -0.55 4.00
C PHE A 86 -8.69 -1.08 4.60
N ASN A 87 -9.80 -0.92 3.89
CA ASN A 87 -11.07 -1.54 4.28
C ASN A 87 -11.39 -2.75 3.37
N PRO A 88 -11.10 -3.98 3.84
CA PRO A 88 -11.33 -5.19 3.05
C PRO A 88 -12.81 -5.49 2.74
N GLY A 89 -13.77 -4.79 3.36
CA GLY A 89 -15.21 -5.05 3.17
C GLY A 89 -15.91 -4.18 2.13
N ASN A 90 -15.32 -3.04 1.74
CA ASN A 90 -15.92 -2.11 0.78
C ASN A 90 -14.92 -1.50 -0.21
N GLY A 91 -13.66 -1.94 -0.21
CA GLY A 91 -12.64 -1.52 -1.18
C GLY A 91 -12.21 -0.07 -1.06
N ILE A 92 -12.52 0.60 0.05
CA ILE A 92 -12.05 1.98 0.23
C ILE A 92 -10.61 1.93 0.70
N VAL A 93 -9.71 2.27 -0.22
CA VAL A 93 -8.34 2.65 0.07
C VAL A 93 -8.30 4.17 0.16
N GLY A 94 -7.76 4.71 1.24
CA GLY A 94 -7.71 6.15 1.43
C GLY A 94 -6.53 6.60 2.28
N CYS A 95 -6.01 7.78 1.96
CA CYS A 95 -5.02 8.45 2.78
C CYS A 95 -5.64 9.06 4.02
N TRP A 96 -4.99 8.85 5.17
CA TRP A 96 -5.29 9.61 6.36
C TRP A 96 -4.16 10.57 6.71
N TYR A 97 -4.57 11.65 7.34
CA TYR A 97 -3.70 12.72 7.80
C TYR A 97 -4.01 13.02 9.27
N THR A 98 -2.96 13.23 10.05
CA THR A 98 -3.08 13.65 11.45
C THR A 98 -3.15 15.16 11.51
N ALA A 99 -4.04 15.68 12.36
CA ALA A 99 -4.03 17.09 12.69
C ALA A 99 -2.67 17.54 13.23
N ALA A 100 -2.21 18.72 12.81
CA ALA A 100 -1.00 19.33 13.35
C ALA A 100 -1.20 19.90 14.77
N ALA A 101 -2.47 20.08 15.20
CA ALA A 101 -2.85 20.59 16.51
C ALA A 101 -4.15 19.94 17.00
N VAL A 102 -4.34 19.90 18.31
CA VAL A 102 -5.66 19.60 18.91
C VAL A 102 -6.68 20.68 18.51
N ASN A 103 -7.97 20.36 18.57
CA ASN A 103 -9.09 21.20 18.12
C ASN A 103 -9.11 21.55 16.63
N MET A 104 -8.28 20.92 15.79
CA MET A 104 -8.48 21.02 14.34
C MET A 104 -9.64 20.13 13.90
N THR A 105 -10.43 20.63 12.96
CA THR A 105 -11.49 19.86 12.28
C THR A 105 -10.92 19.03 11.13
N CYS A 106 -11.57 17.93 10.78
CA CYS A 106 -11.18 17.17 9.59
C CYS A 106 -11.26 17.98 8.28
N ALA A 107 -12.13 18.98 8.19
CA ALA A 107 -12.15 19.92 7.09
C ALA A 107 -10.83 20.71 6.98
N GLN A 108 -10.27 21.13 8.12
CA GLN A 108 -8.98 21.85 8.15
C GLN A 108 -7.82 20.92 7.86
N VAL A 109 -7.82 19.70 8.39
CA VAL A 109 -6.78 18.69 8.11
C VAL A 109 -6.75 18.34 6.62
N CYS A 110 -7.91 18.16 6.00
CA CYS A 110 -8.00 17.78 4.59
C CYS A 110 -8.02 18.96 3.61
N ALA A 111 -7.86 20.20 4.07
CA ALA A 111 -7.97 21.38 3.22
C ALA A 111 -6.94 21.39 2.07
N SER A 112 -5.73 20.86 2.31
CA SER A 112 -4.67 20.69 1.30
C SER A 112 -4.64 19.31 0.65
N HIS A 113 -5.60 18.43 0.99
CA HIS A 113 -5.60 17.01 0.63
C HIS A 113 -6.94 16.65 -0.01
N GLY A 114 -7.35 17.37 -1.06
CA GLY A 114 -8.59 17.06 -1.81
C GLY A 114 -9.91 17.14 -1.03
N GLY A 115 -9.91 17.59 0.23
CA GLY A 115 -11.08 17.66 1.10
C GLY A 115 -11.37 16.37 1.87
N PHE A 116 -12.28 16.47 2.85
CA PHE A 116 -12.62 15.36 3.75
C PHE A 116 -13.38 14.25 3.02
N ASN A 117 -12.94 13.01 3.18
CA ASN A 117 -13.59 11.84 2.62
C ASN A 117 -14.39 11.10 3.71
N SER A 118 -15.69 11.38 3.76
CA SER A 118 -16.58 10.76 4.76
C SER A 118 -16.79 9.26 4.51
N SER A 119 -16.66 8.78 3.28
CA SER A 119 -16.77 7.36 2.93
C SER A 119 -15.53 6.59 3.37
N ALA A 120 -14.34 7.10 3.07
CA ALA A 120 -13.06 6.51 3.51
C ALA A 120 -12.84 6.61 5.01
N SER A 121 -13.45 7.62 5.65
CA SER A 121 -13.45 7.69 7.10
C SER A 121 -14.26 6.54 7.72
N LYS A 122 -15.27 5.96 7.04
CA LYS A 122 -16.06 4.85 7.59
C LYS A 122 -15.29 3.54 7.57
N HIS A 123 -15.18 2.91 8.73
CA HIS A 123 -14.64 1.57 8.86
C HIS A 123 -15.37 0.78 9.95
N SER A 124 -15.21 -0.54 9.94
CA SER A 124 -15.83 -1.45 10.91
C SER A 124 -14.75 -2.20 11.70
N GLY A 125 -14.93 -2.27 13.02
CA GLY A 125 -14.08 -3.04 13.92
C GLY A 125 -12.68 -2.44 14.17
N ASN A 126 -11.81 -3.25 14.79
CA ASN A 126 -10.46 -2.89 15.22
C ASN A 126 -9.41 -2.94 14.08
N LEU A 127 -9.85 -2.98 12.82
CA LEU A 127 -8.96 -3.09 11.65
C LEU A 127 -8.14 -1.81 11.44
N VAL A 128 -8.69 -0.67 11.85
CA VAL A 128 -8.05 0.64 11.78
C VAL A 128 -7.01 0.83 12.88
N GLY A 129 -7.28 0.41 14.11
CA GLY A 129 -6.30 0.53 15.20
C GLY A 129 -4.95 -0.17 14.96
N LYS A 130 -4.88 -1.19 14.08
CA LYS A 130 -3.62 -1.84 13.67
C LYS A 130 -2.95 -1.19 12.46
N HIS A 131 -3.74 -0.65 11.51
CA HIS A 131 -3.22 -0.01 10.29
C HIS A 131 -2.73 1.43 10.53
N PHE A 132 -3.41 2.15 11.42
CA PHE A 132 -2.97 3.47 11.87
C PHE A 132 -1.81 3.38 12.86
N TRP A 133 -1.56 2.18 13.43
CA TRP A 133 -0.60 2.02 14.51
C TRP A 133 0.26 0.75 14.40
N PRO A 134 1.02 0.58 13.30
CA PRO A 134 1.91 -0.56 13.14
C PRO A 134 2.98 -0.65 14.24
N ALA A 135 3.30 0.46 14.91
CA ALA A 135 4.29 0.55 15.99
C ALA A 135 3.73 0.23 17.40
N LYS A 136 2.51 -0.29 17.54
CA LYS A 136 1.93 -0.55 18.87
C LYS A 136 2.59 -1.76 19.53
N THR A 137 3.51 -1.54 20.46
CA THR A 137 3.91 -2.58 21.41
C THR A 137 2.79 -2.82 22.42
N SER A 138 2.39 -4.08 22.64
CA SER A 138 1.41 -4.43 23.67
C SER A 138 1.88 -3.92 25.05
N GLY A 139 1.09 -3.05 25.68
CA GLY A 139 1.40 -2.49 27.01
C GLY A 139 2.22 -1.19 27.04
N GLY A 140 2.54 -0.58 25.90
CA GLY A 140 3.16 0.75 25.85
C GLY A 140 2.16 1.89 26.06
N ASN A 141 2.53 2.91 26.84
CA ASN A 141 1.78 4.17 26.92
C ASN A 141 2.02 5.03 25.67
N TRP A 142 0.98 5.76 25.25
CA TRP A 142 1.04 6.71 24.13
C TRP A 142 2.00 7.86 24.42
N THR A 143 2.86 8.23 23.45
CA THR A 143 3.61 9.50 23.48
C THR A 143 2.77 10.67 22.99
N THR A 144 1.75 10.38 22.18
CA THR A 144 0.79 11.34 21.60
C THR A 144 -0.60 10.70 21.64
N ILE A 145 -1.60 11.39 22.17
CA ILE A 145 -2.99 10.90 22.13
C ILE A 145 -3.56 11.29 20.76
N GLU A 146 -3.77 10.29 19.90
CA GLU A 146 -4.47 10.45 18.63
C GLU A 146 -5.86 9.85 18.73
N CYS A 147 -6.84 10.57 18.20
CA CYS A 147 -8.24 10.15 18.22
C CYS A 147 -8.70 9.98 16.77
N SER A 148 -9.25 8.82 16.45
CA SER A 148 -9.85 8.57 15.15
C SER A 148 -11.29 9.08 15.15
N SER A 149 -11.72 9.62 14.00
CA SER A 149 -13.12 10.00 13.82
C SER A 149 -14.08 8.79 13.80
N THR A 150 -13.55 7.55 13.76
CA THR A 150 -14.32 6.38 13.32
C THR A 150 -14.03 5.03 13.97
N ASP A 151 -13.13 4.90 14.96
CA ASP A 151 -12.85 3.60 15.61
C ASP A 151 -13.65 3.33 16.90
N ASN A 152 -14.36 2.20 16.89
CA ASN A 152 -15.14 1.73 18.04
C ASN A 152 -14.31 0.79 18.93
N ASN A 153 -13.30 1.33 19.62
CA ASN A 153 -12.83 0.73 20.86
C ASN A 153 -12.32 1.81 21.83
N THR A 154 -13.28 2.60 22.33
CA THR A 154 -13.14 3.62 23.39
C THR A 154 -11.99 4.64 23.22
N ASN A 155 -12.14 5.59 22.27
CA ASN A 155 -12.25 7.02 22.61
C ASN A 155 -12.75 7.90 21.43
N TRP A 156 -14.06 8.17 21.44
CA TRP A 156 -14.72 9.43 21.04
C TRP A 156 -14.78 9.83 19.54
N GLY A 157 -14.94 8.85 18.65
CA GLY A 157 -15.40 9.06 17.28
C GLY A 157 -16.58 8.14 16.91
N ALA A 158 -17.76 8.73 16.66
CA ALA A 158 -18.95 8.15 16.02
C ALA A 158 -19.30 6.66 16.32
N ASN A 159 -20.08 6.41 17.38
CA ASN A 159 -20.84 5.16 17.63
C ASN A 159 -21.83 4.85 16.48
N GLY A 160 -21.34 4.30 15.35
CA GLY A 160 -22.18 4.00 14.18
C GLY A 160 -22.75 5.23 13.47
N GLN A 161 -22.18 6.42 13.69
CA GLN A 161 -22.62 7.66 13.05
C GLN A 161 -21.85 7.91 11.75
N THR A 162 -22.45 8.71 10.86
CA THR A 162 -21.79 9.17 9.65
C THR A 162 -20.65 10.14 10.01
N PRO A 163 -19.42 9.92 9.51
CA PRO A 163 -18.31 10.83 9.75
C PRO A 163 -18.62 12.22 9.19
N VAL A 164 -18.28 13.26 9.95
CA VAL A 164 -18.52 14.66 9.57
C VAL A 164 -17.22 15.44 9.52
N SER A 165 -17.09 16.35 8.55
CA SER A 165 -15.87 17.14 8.36
C SER A 165 -15.60 18.13 9.49
N SER A 166 -16.61 18.50 10.26
CA SER A 166 -16.50 19.38 11.43
C SER A 166 -16.01 18.68 12.70
N TRP A 167 -15.78 17.36 12.66
CA TRP A 167 -15.31 16.64 13.83
C TRP A 167 -13.91 17.11 14.24
N GLN A 168 -13.75 17.37 15.53
CA GLN A 168 -12.51 17.82 16.18
C GLN A 168 -12.49 17.31 17.62
N HIS A 169 -11.31 17.31 18.24
CA HIS A 169 -11.18 16.92 19.64
C HIS A 169 -10.17 17.80 20.40
N SER A 170 -10.48 18.16 21.65
CA SER A 170 -9.66 19.09 22.44
C SER A 170 -8.47 18.43 23.15
N SER A 171 -8.54 17.12 23.37
CA SER A 171 -7.50 16.37 24.10
C SER A 171 -6.70 15.41 23.22
N CYS A 172 -6.95 15.40 21.91
CA CYS A 172 -6.21 14.55 20.96
C CYS A 172 -6.02 15.23 19.61
N TYR A 173 -5.04 14.77 18.88
CA TYR A 173 -4.89 15.07 17.46
C TYR A 173 -5.84 14.15 16.68
N VAL A 174 -6.62 14.72 15.77
CA VAL A 174 -7.62 13.97 15.00
C VAL A 174 -7.01 13.36 13.76
N ASN A 175 -7.31 12.09 13.48
CA ASN A 175 -6.96 11.41 12.24
C ASN A 175 -8.16 11.44 11.28
N CYS A 176 -7.93 11.97 10.08
CA CYS A 176 -8.99 12.24 9.11
C CYS A 176 -8.62 11.64 7.75
N ALA A 177 -9.56 10.89 7.15
CA ALA A 177 -9.40 10.43 5.78
C ALA A 177 -9.69 11.60 4.81
N CYS A 178 -8.77 11.83 3.90
CA CYS A 178 -8.87 12.89 2.91
C CYS A 178 -8.92 12.31 1.50
N ASN A 179 -9.41 13.07 0.53
CA ASN A 179 -9.31 12.70 -0.88
C ASN A 179 -7.89 12.94 -1.40
N PHE A 180 -7.63 12.50 -2.62
CA PHE A 180 -6.37 12.72 -3.34
C PHE A 180 -6.70 12.98 -4.80
#